data_AF-A0A958ZA79-F1
#
_entry.id   AF-A0A958ZA79-F1
#
_cell.length_a   1.000
_cell.length_b   1.000
_cell.length_c   1.000
_cell.angle_alpha   90.00
_cell.angle_beta   90.00
_cell.angle_gamma   90.00
#
_symmetry.space_group_name_H-M   'P 1'
#
loop_
_entity.id
_entity.type
_entity.pdbx_description
1 polymer ?
#
loop_
_entity_poly.entity_id
_entity_poly.type
_entity_poly.pdbx_seq_one_letter_code
_entity_poly.pdbx_strand_id
1 'polypeptide(L)'
;MADQSKITGVYYFSSGNPEGGTSLIVFPENTFVIAYFGNMISGSWELKGQVVYFHPNIEKAPFVLYARKNDTLKNTRVLFKGFDRGNPAYINSSPSEKGMQPVFNEDANCFSPPYVYESKEKLINLSAALADNYIPDGEFELITFDTLGVFNDFILYKNSKQDNIKDFTAQIQNDSLEFSFFDKKVSKRDLSTLNDEESRYLKDFVKLKPYEDVVFVNSEGYVTESMVKFFLDKFTYDKLEDVYIINEEAEGYDKTEYKLIPYRRIQTGNVESGSISILKNSLFTATCDE
;
A
#
# COMPACT_ATOMS: atom_id res chain seq x y z
N MET A 1 26.79 22.21 -12.46
CA MET A 1 25.95 21.11 -11.95
C MET A 1 26.65 20.56 -10.73
N ALA A 2 25.97 20.44 -9.59
CA ALA A 2 26.58 19.83 -8.42
C ALA A 2 26.78 18.33 -8.67
N ASP A 3 27.88 17.80 -8.15
CA ASP A 3 28.39 16.47 -8.46
C ASP A 3 27.54 15.39 -7.80
N GLN A 4 26.69 14.72 -8.58
CA GLN A 4 25.80 13.66 -8.12
C GLN A 4 26.57 12.50 -7.45
N SER A 5 27.84 12.29 -7.81
CA SER A 5 28.68 11.24 -7.22
C SER A 5 28.88 11.41 -5.71
N LYS A 6 28.68 12.61 -5.17
CA LYS A 6 28.74 12.89 -3.72
C LYS A 6 27.54 12.33 -2.95
N ILE A 7 26.45 12.01 -3.66
CA ILE A 7 25.17 11.59 -3.09
C ILE A 7 24.88 10.13 -3.44
N THR A 8 25.23 9.67 -4.64
CA THR A 8 24.95 8.31 -5.07
C THR A 8 25.76 7.31 -4.26
N GLY A 9 25.09 6.33 -3.67
CA GLY A 9 25.72 5.38 -2.75
C GLY A 9 24.73 4.66 -1.86
N VAL A 10 25.26 3.87 -0.94
CA VAL A 10 24.52 3.14 0.08
C VAL A 10 24.78 3.77 1.46
N TYR A 11 23.71 4.09 2.17
CA TYR A 11 23.73 4.69 3.50
C TYR A 11 23.02 3.76 4.48
N TYR A 12 23.71 3.32 5.54
CA TYR A 12 23.15 2.38 6.52
C TYR A 12 22.87 3.05 7.86
N PHE A 13 21.63 2.92 8.32
CA PHE A 13 21.14 3.40 9.60
C PHE A 13 20.96 2.20 10.54
N SER A 14 21.92 1.97 11.44
CA SER A 14 21.76 0.97 12.51
C SER A 14 20.62 1.37 13.45
N SER A 15 19.70 0.44 13.73
CA SER A 15 18.61 0.62 14.70
C SER A 15 19.05 0.34 16.15
N GLY A 16 20.20 -0.31 16.35
CA GLY A 16 20.64 -0.80 17.66
C GLY A 16 19.94 -2.08 18.14
N ASN A 17 18.96 -2.59 17.38
CA ASN A 17 18.22 -3.81 17.68
C ASN A 17 18.70 -4.99 16.80
N PRO A 18 18.52 -6.25 17.26
CA PRO A 18 18.91 -7.45 16.51
C PRO A 18 18.14 -7.65 15.20
N GLU A 19 16.99 -6.98 15.04
CA GLU A 19 16.14 -7.00 13.84
C GLU A 19 16.78 -6.28 12.63
N GLY A 20 17.92 -5.60 12.81
CA GLY A 20 18.73 -5.05 11.73
C GLY A 20 18.72 -3.52 11.68
N GLY A 21 18.84 -2.96 10.48
CA GLY A 21 18.86 -1.51 10.27
C GLY A 21 18.21 -1.13 8.95
N THR A 22 18.07 0.16 8.73
CA THR A 22 17.51 0.70 7.47
C THR A 22 18.65 1.02 6.52
N SER A 23 18.51 0.64 5.25
CA SER A 23 19.44 1.03 4.18
C SER A 23 18.75 2.01 3.24
N LEU A 24 19.38 3.14 2.96
CA LEU A 24 19.02 4.04 1.87
C LEU A 24 20.02 3.84 0.73
N ILE A 25 19.52 3.42 -0.42
CA ILE A 25 20.28 3.22 -1.65
C ILE A 25 19.89 4.35 -2.60
N VAL A 26 20.85 5.21 -2.96
CA VAL A 26 20.62 6.37 -3.82
C VAL A 26 21.28 6.16 -5.18
N PHE A 27 20.46 6.13 -6.22
CA PHE A 27 20.89 5.86 -7.60
C PHE A 27 21.16 7.18 -8.36
N PRO A 28 22.06 7.15 -9.38
CA PRO A 28 22.37 8.33 -10.20
C PRO A 28 21.17 8.85 -11.01
N GLU A 29 20.19 8.00 -11.30
CA GLU A 29 18.99 8.34 -12.09
C GLU A 29 17.91 9.09 -11.29
N ASN A 30 18.29 9.84 -10.25
CA ASN A 30 17.39 10.60 -9.38
C ASN A 30 16.34 9.75 -8.65
N THR A 31 16.63 8.46 -8.42
CA THR A 31 15.77 7.54 -7.66
C THR A 31 16.49 7.01 -6.41
N PHE A 32 15.73 6.49 -5.47
CA PHE A 32 16.27 5.82 -4.29
C PHE A 32 15.38 4.66 -3.84
N VAL A 33 15.93 3.79 -3.00
CA VAL A 33 15.20 2.78 -2.23
C VAL A 33 15.57 2.89 -0.76
N ILE A 34 14.58 2.89 0.12
CA ILE A 34 14.73 2.65 1.55
C ILE A 34 14.33 1.20 1.80
N ALA A 35 15.26 0.37 2.23
CA ALA A 35 15.01 -1.03 2.60
C ALA A 35 15.14 -1.19 4.12
N TYR A 36 14.17 -1.85 4.74
CA TYR A 36 14.16 -2.19 6.16
C TYR A 36 13.50 -3.55 6.35
N PHE A 37 13.45 -4.03 7.60
CA PHE A 37 12.91 -5.35 7.89
C PHE A 37 11.48 -5.51 7.34
N GLY A 38 11.32 -6.42 6.39
CA GLY A 38 10.03 -6.80 5.81
C GLY A 38 9.46 -5.87 4.75
N ASN A 39 10.11 -4.75 4.38
CA ASN A 39 9.55 -3.84 3.38
C ASN A 39 10.60 -2.96 2.67
N MET A 40 10.20 -2.35 1.55
CA MET A 40 10.98 -1.36 0.80
C MET A 40 10.10 -0.22 0.30
N ILE A 41 10.66 0.99 0.27
CA ILE A 41 10.02 2.18 -0.27
C ILE A 41 10.92 2.78 -1.34
N SER A 42 10.40 2.96 -2.55
CA SER A 42 11.09 3.68 -3.60
C SER A 42 10.71 5.16 -3.59
N GLY A 43 11.52 6.00 -4.22
CA GLY A 43 11.21 7.42 -4.36
C GLY A 43 12.15 8.13 -5.32
N SER A 44 12.02 9.44 -5.36
CA SER A 44 12.86 10.32 -6.18
C SER A 44 13.63 11.32 -5.32
N TRP A 45 14.77 11.78 -5.81
CA TRP A 45 15.55 12.80 -5.11
C TRP A 45 16.02 13.92 -6.03
N GLU A 46 16.14 15.12 -5.47
CA GLU A 46 16.68 16.29 -6.14
C GLU A 46 17.74 16.99 -5.28
N LEU A 47 18.66 17.69 -5.91
CA LEU A 47 19.73 18.44 -5.24
C LEU A 47 19.56 19.94 -5.49
N LYS A 48 19.43 20.72 -4.40
CA LYS A 48 19.38 22.18 -4.44
C LYS A 48 20.50 22.74 -3.57
N GLY A 49 21.53 23.29 -4.19
CA GLY A 49 22.74 23.75 -3.49
C GLY A 49 23.47 22.57 -2.84
N GLN A 50 23.54 22.55 -1.50
CA GLN A 50 24.15 21.48 -0.70
C GLN A 50 23.13 20.58 0.00
N VAL A 51 21.84 20.75 -0.31
CA VAL A 51 20.74 20.01 0.31
C VAL A 51 20.14 19.05 -0.70
N VAL A 52 20.10 17.77 -0.33
CA VAL A 52 19.40 16.71 -1.05
C VAL A 52 17.99 16.61 -0.47
N TYR A 53 16.98 16.64 -1.34
CA TYR A 53 15.59 16.45 -1.00
C TYR A 53 15.15 15.07 -1.50
N PHE A 54 14.57 14.28 -0.61
CA PHE A 54 14.07 12.95 -0.90
C PHE A 54 12.54 12.96 -0.81
N HIS A 55 11.91 12.44 -1.86
CA HIS A 55 10.47 12.34 -2.02
C HIS A 55 10.08 10.86 -2.17
N PRO A 56 9.76 10.18 -1.07
CA PRO A 56 9.22 8.83 -1.10
C PRO A 56 7.97 8.75 -1.98
N ASN A 57 7.90 7.72 -2.82
CA ASN A 57 6.72 7.42 -3.60
C ASN A 57 5.78 6.57 -2.74
N ILE A 58 4.98 7.22 -1.90
CA ILE A 58 4.04 6.56 -0.98
C ILE A 58 2.64 7.10 -1.19
N GLU A 59 1.62 6.27 -0.95
CA GLU A 59 0.26 6.73 -0.91
C GLU A 59 0.03 7.53 0.37
N LYS A 60 -0.46 8.75 0.21
CA LYS A 60 -0.70 9.65 1.34
C LYS A 60 -2.07 9.42 1.95
N ALA A 61 -3.04 8.93 1.18
CA ALA A 61 -4.36 8.62 1.70
C ALA A 61 -4.31 7.35 2.58
N PRO A 62 -4.88 7.34 3.79
CA PRO A 62 -4.95 6.13 4.62
C PRO A 62 -5.76 4.99 3.96
N PHE A 63 -6.64 5.32 3.01
CA PHE A 63 -7.44 4.35 2.29
C PHE A 63 -7.42 4.59 0.78
N VAL A 64 -7.37 3.51 0.01
CA VAL A 64 -7.54 3.51 -1.45
C VAL A 64 -8.63 2.52 -1.80
N LEU A 65 -9.57 2.94 -2.65
CA LEU A 65 -10.62 2.10 -3.17
C LEU A 65 -10.32 1.70 -4.61
N TYR A 66 -10.39 0.41 -4.91
CA TYR A 66 -10.43 -0.10 -6.28
C TYR A 66 -11.79 -0.74 -6.52
N ALA A 67 -12.28 -0.66 -7.76
CA ALA A 67 -13.58 -1.22 -8.10
C ALA A 67 -13.60 -1.82 -9.51
N ARG A 68 -14.56 -2.71 -9.71
CA ARG A 68 -14.98 -3.17 -11.03
C ARG A 68 -16.49 -3.42 -11.07
N LYS A 69 -17.02 -3.52 -12.29
CA LYS A 69 -18.36 -4.01 -12.53
C LYS A 69 -18.25 -5.51 -12.77
N ASN A 70 -18.93 -6.28 -11.95
CA ASN A 70 -18.95 -7.73 -12.04
C ASN A 70 -20.38 -8.20 -12.30
N ASP A 71 -20.68 -8.51 -13.56
CA ASP A 71 -22.03 -8.89 -14.00
C ASP A 71 -22.48 -10.26 -13.48
N THR A 72 -21.56 -11.05 -12.93
CA THR A 72 -21.88 -12.34 -12.29
C THR A 72 -22.29 -12.19 -10.83
N LEU A 73 -21.89 -11.09 -10.18
CA LEU A 73 -22.27 -10.80 -8.80
C LEU A 73 -23.67 -10.17 -8.76
N LYS A 74 -24.59 -10.83 -8.05
CA LYS A 74 -25.95 -10.32 -7.81
C LYS A 74 -25.99 -9.21 -6.74
N ASN A 75 -24.95 -9.16 -5.92
CA ASN A 75 -24.83 -8.36 -4.70
C ASN A 75 -23.59 -7.47 -4.79
N THR A 76 -23.37 -6.63 -3.77
CA THR A 76 -22.11 -5.91 -3.61
C THR A 76 -21.12 -6.73 -2.80
N ARG A 77 -19.85 -6.72 -3.21
CA ARG A 77 -18.73 -7.32 -2.49
C ARG A 77 -17.64 -6.29 -2.19
N VAL A 78 -17.06 -6.34 -0.99
CA VAL A 78 -15.90 -5.54 -0.59
C VAL A 78 -14.83 -6.44 0.01
N LEU A 79 -13.65 -6.49 -0.62
CA LEU A 79 -12.45 -7.13 -0.08
C LEU A 79 -11.64 -6.10 0.73
N PHE A 80 -11.32 -6.40 1.97
CA PHE A 80 -10.50 -5.56 2.85
C PHE A 80 -9.05 -6.04 2.86
N LYS A 81 -8.11 -5.23 2.33
CA LYS A 81 -6.67 -5.52 2.30
C LYS A 81 -5.88 -4.51 3.15
N GLY A 82 -4.87 -4.99 3.87
CA GLY A 82 -4.06 -4.15 4.78
C GLY A 82 -4.75 -3.82 6.10
N PHE A 83 -5.92 -4.41 6.36
CA PHE A 83 -6.64 -4.28 7.62
C PHE A 83 -6.04 -5.23 8.66
N ASP A 84 -5.71 -4.67 9.81
CA ASP A 84 -5.12 -5.34 10.95
C ASP A 84 -5.86 -4.94 12.23
N ARG A 85 -5.63 -5.69 13.29
CA ARG A 85 -6.33 -5.55 14.58
C ARG A 85 -5.67 -4.53 15.52
N GLY A 86 -4.40 -4.18 15.28
CA GLY A 86 -3.63 -3.23 16.11
C GLY A 86 -3.89 -1.77 15.76
N ASN A 87 -4.55 -1.51 14.64
CA ASN A 87 -4.90 -0.18 14.17
C ASN A 87 -6.36 -0.17 13.68
N PRO A 88 -7.32 0.07 14.59
CA PRO A 88 -8.75 -0.05 14.30
C PRO A 88 -9.19 0.86 13.15
N ALA A 89 -9.96 0.28 12.23
CA ALA A 89 -10.60 1.01 11.15
C ALA A 89 -12.12 0.80 11.21
N TYR A 90 -12.86 1.81 10.76
CA TYR A 90 -14.30 1.85 10.81
C TYR A 90 -14.86 2.14 9.44
N ILE A 91 -15.99 1.52 9.09
CA ILE A 91 -16.56 1.54 7.75
C ILE A 91 -18.04 1.88 7.83
N ASN A 92 -18.48 2.79 6.97
CA ASN A 92 -19.88 2.88 6.58
C ASN A 92 -20.01 2.36 5.15
N SER A 93 -20.70 1.23 5.01
CA SER A 93 -21.01 0.60 3.73
C SER A 93 -22.52 0.37 3.59
N SER A 94 -23.33 1.18 4.27
CA SER A 94 -24.78 1.05 4.20
C SER A 94 -25.40 2.43 4.08
N PRO A 95 -26.11 2.71 2.97
CA PRO A 95 -26.86 3.95 2.82
C PRO A 95 -27.90 4.18 3.93
N SER A 96 -28.35 3.11 4.60
CA SER A 96 -29.40 3.14 5.61
C SER A 96 -28.86 3.27 7.04
N GLU A 97 -27.61 2.90 7.31
CA GLU A 97 -27.03 2.97 8.65
C GLU A 97 -26.41 4.33 8.94
N LYS A 98 -26.79 4.93 10.07
CA LYS A 98 -26.19 6.16 10.59
C LYS A 98 -25.10 5.78 11.59
N GLY A 99 -23.86 5.73 11.13
CA GLY A 99 -22.68 5.42 11.95
C GLY A 99 -21.65 4.58 11.19
N MET A 100 -20.51 4.34 11.81
CA MET A 100 -19.43 3.51 11.25
C MET A 100 -19.25 2.25 12.07
N GLN A 101 -19.18 1.11 11.40
CA GLN A 101 -18.96 -0.19 12.03
C GLN A 101 -17.46 -0.47 12.12
N PRO A 102 -16.94 -0.96 13.25
CA PRO A 102 -15.59 -1.52 13.31
C PRO A 102 -15.43 -2.63 12.25
N VAL A 103 -14.27 -2.71 11.60
CA VAL A 103 -14.02 -3.83 10.67
C VAL A 103 -13.99 -5.15 11.43
N PHE A 104 -13.30 -5.20 12.58
CA PHE A 104 -13.19 -6.38 13.44
C PHE A 104 -13.78 -6.09 14.82
N ASN A 105 -14.29 -7.12 15.49
CA ASN A 105 -14.56 -7.03 16.94
C ASN A 105 -13.25 -7.03 17.73
N GLU A 106 -13.34 -6.68 19.01
CA GLU A 106 -12.22 -6.84 19.95
C GLU A 106 -11.77 -8.31 20.00
N ASP A 107 -10.46 -8.52 20.15
CA ASP A 107 -9.81 -9.83 20.27
C ASP A 107 -10.06 -10.83 19.14
N ALA A 108 -10.46 -10.36 17.96
CA ALA A 108 -10.81 -11.18 16.81
C ALA A 108 -9.58 -11.83 16.11
N ASN A 109 -8.66 -12.45 16.85
CA ASN A 109 -7.30 -12.82 16.42
C ASN A 109 -7.18 -14.18 15.69
N CYS A 110 -8.24 -14.98 15.65
CA CYS A 110 -8.23 -16.40 15.28
C CYS A 110 -8.65 -16.73 13.83
N PHE A 111 -8.71 -15.76 12.93
CA PHE A 111 -8.98 -16.02 11.51
C PHE A 111 -8.06 -15.21 10.60
N SER A 112 -7.92 -15.63 9.35
CA SER A 112 -6.94 -15.09 8.41
C SER A 112 -7.63 -14.51 7.17
N PRO A 113 -6.99 -13.57 6.45
CA PRO A 113 -7.50 -13.06 5.19
C PRO A 113 -7.63 -14.19 4.14
N PRO A 114 -8.47 -14.00 3.10
CA PRO A 114 -9.10 -12.73 2.68
C PRO A 114 -10.34 -12.35 3.50
N TYR A 115 -10.45 -11.05 3.82
CA TYR A 115 -11.60 -10.49 4.53
C TYR A 115 -12.62 -9.93 3.53
N VAL A 116 -13.70 -10.68 3.29
CA VAL A 116 -14.69 -10.36 2.26
C VAL A 116 -16.05 -10.07 2.89
N TYR A 117 -16.56 -8.86 2.69
CA TYR A 117 -17.91 -8.46 3.05
C TYR A 117 -18.83 -8.54 1.84
N GLU A 118 -20.03 -9.08 2.02
CA GLU A 118 -21.08 -9.11 0.99
C GLU A 118 -22.35 -8.43 1.50
N SER A 119 -22.90 -7.53 0.69
CA SER A 119 -24.16 -6.85 0.95
C SER A 119 -25.14 -7.08 -0.18
N LYS A 120 -26.41 -7.34 0.16
CA LYS A 120 -27.51 -7.40 -0.81
C LYS A 120 -27.88 -6.03 -1.36
N GLU A 121 -27.45 -4.96 -0.68
CA GLU A 121 -27.69 -3.59 -1.11
C GLU A 121 -26.59 -3.13 -2.07
N LYS A 122 -26.97 -2.25 -2.99
CA LYS A 122 -26.01 -1.57 -3.85
C LYS A 122 -25.31 -0.47 -3.04
N LEU A 123 -23.98 -0.52 -3.00
CA LEU A 123 -23.20 0.58 -2.42
C LEU A 123 -23.27 1.81 -3.32
N ILE A 124 -23.75 2.92 -2.76
CA ILE A 124 -23.78 4.23 -3.42
C ILE A 124 -22.55 5.05 -3.01
N ASN A 125 -22.17 4.91 -1.75
CA ASN A 125 -20.98 5.45 -1.14
C ASN A 125 -20.31 4.38 -0.27
N LEU A 126 -19.04 4.61 0.06
CA LEU A 126 -18.28 3.85 1.04
C LEU A 126 -17.45 4.86 1.82
N SER A 127 -17.60 4.89 3.13
CA SER A 127 -16.76 5.74 4.00
C SER A 127 -15.87 4.87 4.87
N ALA A 128 -14.63 5.29 5.06
CA ALA A 128 -13.64 4.63 5.88
C ALA A 128 -12.97 5.63 6.81
N ALA A 129 -12.79 5.25 8.08
CA ALA A 129 -12.16 6.07 9.09
C ALA A 129 -11.07 5.28 9.80
N LEU A 130 -9.97 5.98 10.12
CA LEU A 130 -8.86 5.43 10.90
C LEU A 130 -8.80 6.15 12.24
N ALA A 131 -8.74 5.39 13.34
CA ALA A 131 -8.48 5.98 14.65
C ALA A 131 -7.04 6.51 14.72
N ASP A 132 -6.85 7.67 15.33
CA ASP A 132 -5.51 8.03 15.78
C ASP A 132 -5.24 7.40 17.15
N ASN A 133 -4.46 6.31 17.15
CA ASN A 133 -4.09 5.55 18.34
C ASN A 133 -3.44 6.38 19.47
N TYR A 134 -3.10 7.65 19.23
CA TYR A 134 -2.50 8.57 20.22
C TYR A 134 -3.50 9.50 20.91
N ILE A 135 -4.77 9.54 20.50
CA ILE A 135 -5.77 10.43 21.09
C ILE A 135 -6.96 9.60 21.60
N PRO A 136 -7.05 9.36 22.92
CA PRO A 136 -8.08 8.50 23.53
C PRO A 136 -9.54 8.92 23.29
N ASP A 137 -9.77 10.18 22.88
CA ASP A 137 -11.08 10.76 22.57
C ASP A 137 -11.14 11.34 21.13
N GLY A 138 -10.33 10.78 20.22
CA GLY A 138 -9.76 11.49 19.07
C GLY A 138 -10.62 11.71 17.83
N GLU A 139 -10.29 12.79 17.12
CA GLU A 139 -10.69 13.04 15.74
C GLU A 139 -10.26 11.87 14.84
N PHE A 140 -11.15 11.50 13.93
CA PHE A 140 -10.90 10.48 12.92
C PHE A 140 -10.53 11.16 11.60
N GLU A 141 -9.59 10.58 10.88
CA GLU A 141 -9.44 10.87 9.46
C GLU A 141 -10.48 10.05 8.70
N LEU A 142 -11.53 10.73 8.25
CA LEU A 142 -12.64 10.17 7.48
C LEU A 142 -12.39 10.39 6.00
N ILE A 143 -12.49 9.31 5.23
CA ILE A 143 -12.50 9.35 3.77
C ILE A 143 -13.84 8.83 3.30
N THR A 144 -14.47 9.57 2.38
CA THR A 144 -15.69 9.11 1.70
C THR A 144 -15.42 8.92 0.22
N PHE A 145 -15.79 7.76 -0.30
CA PHE A 145 -15.82 7.45 -1.73
C PHE A 145 -17.25 7.58 -2.24
N ASP A 146 -17.57 8.72 -2.82
CA ASP A 146 -18.90 9.01 -3.37
C ASP A 146 -19.05 8.53 -4.82
N THR A 147 -20.29 8.39 -5.26
CA THR A 147 -20.63 8.16 -6.68
C THR A 147 -20.04 6.85 -7.23
N LEU A 148 -20.19 5.75 -6.49
CA LEU A 148 -19.67 4.43 -6.88
C LEU A 148 -20.34 3.86 -8.16
N GLY A 149 -21.42 4.48 -8.63
CA GLY A 149 -21.91 4.32 -9.99
C GLY A 149 -22.40 2.90 -10.32
N VAL A 150 -21.76 2.24 -11.28
CA VAL A 150 -22.12 0.90 -11.76
C VAL A 150 -21.33 -0.23 -11.10
N PHE A 151 -20.39 0.11 -10.21
CA PHE A 151 -19.52 -0.88 -9.58
C PHE A 151 -20.26 -1.61 -8.46
N ASN A 152 -19.95 -2.89 -8.30
CA ASN A 152 -20.52 -3.78 -7.29
C ASN A 152 -19.46 -4.72 -6.67
N ASP A 153 -18.20 -4.55 -7.03
CA ASP A 153 -17.11 -5.40 -6.58
C ASP A 153 -15.91 -4.50 -6.28
N PHE A 154 -15.53 -4.44 -5.02
CA PHE A 154 -14.62 -3.44 -4.49
C PHE A 154 -13.46 -4.08 -3.73
N ILE A 155 -12.32 -3.39 -3.72
CA ILE A 155 -11.19 -3.65 -2.82
C ILE A 155 -10.94 -2.36 -2.06
N LEU A 156 -11.17 -2.38 -0.76
CA LEU A 156 -10.73 -1.31 0.12
C LEU A 156 -9.35 -1.68 0.66
N TYR A 157 -8.35 -0.90 0.27
CA TYR A 157 -6.99 -1.02 0.74
C TYR A 157 -6.75 -0.01 1.86
N LYS A 158 -6.32 -0.48 3.02
CA LYS A 158 -5.83 0.37 4.12
C LYS A 158 -4.31 0.42 4.04
N ASN A 159 -3.77 1.63 3.94
CA ASN A 159 -2.34 1.85 4.00
C ASN A 159 -1.86 1.80 5.44
N SER A 160 -0.74 1.12 5.67
CA SER A 160 -0.16 1.04 7.01
C SER A 160 0.46 2.39 7.37
N LYS A 161 0.30 2.85 8.62
CA LYS A 161 0.99 4.07 9.09
C LYS A 161 2.53 3.93 9.02
N GLN A 162 3.06 2.70 8.96
CA GLN A 162 4.50 2.44 8.84
C GLN A 162 5.05 2.86 7.47
N ASP A 163 4.18 2.95 6.45
CA ASP A 163 4.56 3.41 5.11
C ASP A 163 4.56 4.95 4.98
N ASN A 164 4.25 5.69 6.05
CA ASN A 164 4.20 7.16 6.06
C ASN A 164 5.57 7.82 6.27
N ILE A 165 6.60 7.39 5.52
CA ILE A 165 7.85 8.14 5.44
C ILE A 165 7.57 9.47 4.74
N LYS A 166 7.65 10.58 5.48
CA LYS A 166 7.51 11.92 4.92
C LYS A 166 8.73 12.28 4.08
N ASP A 167 8.56 13.25 3.18
CA ASP A 167 9.68 13.93 2.52
C ASP A 167 10.72 14.34 3.56
N PHE A 168 11.99 14.08 3.25
CA PHE A 168 13.09 14.34 4.15
C PHE A 168 14.28 14.92 3.39
N THR A 169 15.22 15.50 4.13
CA THR A 169 16.37 16.17 3.53
C THR A 169 17.66 15.69 4.16
N ALA A 170 18.75 15.79 3.39
CA ALA A 170 20.09 15.64 3.92
C ALA A 170 21.02 16.75 3.44
N GLN A 171 21.96 17.17 4.28
CA GLN A 171 23.03 18.07 3.88
C GLN A 171 24.27 17.26 3.47
N ILE A 172 24.92 17.70 2.39
CA ILE A 172 26.18 17.11 1.93
C ILE A 172 27.30 17.56 2.85
N GLN A 173 27.97 16.60 3.49
CA GLN A 173 29.11 16.83 4.37
C GLN A 173 30.27 15.92 3.94
N ASN A 174 31.16 16.42 3.07
CA ASN A 174 32.24 15.61 2.48
C ASN A 174 31.69 14.29 1.86
N ASP A 175 32.16 13.13 2.32
CA ASP A 175 31.72 11.79 1.87
C ASP A 175 30.56 11.21 2.71
N SER A 176 29.71 12.07 3.25
CA SER A 176 28.58 11.67 4.08
C SER A 176 27.39 12.60 3.91
N LEU A 177 26.23 12.09 4.34
CA LEU A 177 24.99 12.84 4.38
C LEU A 177 24.56 13.02 5.83
N GLU A 178 24.18 14.24 6.18
CA GLU A 178 23.61 14.61 7.48
C GLU A 178 22.10 14.75 7.33
N PHE A 179 21.35 13.77 7.84
CA PHE A 179 19.91 13.68 7.66
C PHE A 179 19.16 14.48 8.73
N SER A 180 18.27 15.38 8.30
CA SER A 180 17.55 16.28 9.21
C SER A 180 16.61 15.57 10.17
N PHE A 181 16.00 14.45 9.76
CA PHE A 181 15.03 13.71 10.58
C PHE A 181 15.69 12.89 11.70
N PHE A 182 16.93 12.44 11.50
CA PHE A 182 17.65 11.60 12.47
C PHE A 182 18.71 12.37 13.26
N ASP A 183 18.95 13.64 12.94
CA ASP A 183 20.09 14.44 13.40
C ASP A 183 21.39 13.63 13.35
N LYS A 184 21.57 12.89 12.25
CA LYS A 184 22.59 11.85 12.13
C LYS A 184 23.33 11.99 10.82
N LYS A 185 24.65 12.05 10.96
CA LYS A 185 25.62 11.93 9.87
C LYS A 185 25.86 10.46 9.55
N VAL A 186 25.68 10.09 8.29
CA VAL A 186 25.86 8.71 7.81
C VAL A 186 26.85 8.70 6.67
N SER A 187 27.89 7.88 6.81
CA SER A 187 28.92 7.70 5.79
C SER A 187 28.36 7.00 4.56
N LYS A 188 28.78 7.48 3.39
CA LYS A 188 28.46 6.88 2.10
C LYS A 188 29.29 5.63 1.87
N ARG A 189 28.67 4.56 1.37
CA ARG A 189 29.35 3.42 0.75
C ARG A 189 29.10 3.44 -0.75
N ASP A 190 30.01 2.86 -1.51
CA ASP A 190 29.86 2.78 -2.97
C ASP A 190 28.68 1.86 -3.35
N LEU A 191 28.00 2.14 -4.46
CA LEU A 191 26.97 1.25 -4.98
C LEU A 191 27.54 -0.13 -5.36
N SER A 192 28.83 -0.21 -5.66
CA SER A 192 29.55 -1.47 -5.92
C SER A 192 29.57 -2.44 -4.73
N THR A 193 29.12 -2.01 -3.54
CA THR A 193 28.95 -2.94 -2.40
C THR A 193 27.71 -3.83 -2.55
N LEU A 194 26.78 -3.47 -3.44
CA LEU A 194 25.65 -4.32 -3.80
C LEU A 194 26.13 -5.36 -4.81
N ASN A 195 25.68 -6.61 -4.66
CA ASN A 195 25.94 -7.61 -5.68
C ASN A 195 25.04 -7.39 -6.92
N ASP A 196 25.34 -8.09 -8.02
CA ASP A 196 24.62 -7.90 -9.30
C ASP A 196 23.12 -8.21 -9.21
N GLU A 197 22.75 -9.20 -8.40
CA GLU A 197 21.36 -9.62 -8.20
C GLU A 197 20.59 -8.57 -7.41
N GLU A 198 21.13 -8.12 -6.28
CA GLU A 198 20.59 -7.03 -5.46
C GLU A 198 20.44 -5.74 -6.27
N SER A 199 21.47 -5.36 -7.02
CA SER A 199 21.47 -4.17 -7.86
C SER A 199 20.36 -4.22 -8.90
N ARG A 200 20.18 -5.38 -9.55
CA ARG A 200 19.11 -5.59 -10.55
C ARG A 200 17.74 -5.51 -9.90
N TYR A 201 17.54 -6.25 -8.81
CA TYR A 201 16.28 -6.28 -8.09
C TYR A 201 15.84 -4.87 -7.63
N LEU A 202 16.74 -4.11 -7.00
CA LEU A 202 16.44 -2.75 -6.55
C LEU A 202 16.15 -1.80 -7.73
N LYS A 203 16.86 -1.94 -8.85
CA LYS A 203 16.60 -1.16 -10.08
C LYS A 203 15.27 -1.50 -10.73
N ASP A 204 14.81 -2.74 -10.64
CA ASP A 204 13.48 -3.12 -11.10
C ASP A 204 12.40 -2.66 -10.12
N PHE A 205 12.69 -2.71 -8.81
CA PHE A 205 11.80 -2.21 -7.77
C PHE A 205 11.51 -0.72 -7.91
N VAL A 206 12.50 0.14 -8.22
CA VAL A 206 12.24 1.58 -8.42
C VAL A 206 11.37 1.88 -9.64
N LYS A 207 11.21 0.94 -10.57
CA LYS A 207 10.28 1.08 -11.72
C LYS A 207 8.84 0.74 -11.34
N LEU A 208 8.64 0.03 -10.22
CA LEU A 208 7.32 -0.28 -9.70
C LEU A 208 6.69 0.98 -9.13
N LYS A 209 5.43 1.22 -9.48
CA LYS A 209 4.61 2.20 -8.77
C LYS A 209 3.91 1.47 -7.63
N PRO A 210 4.07 1.93 -6.37
CA PRO A 210 3.49 1.26 -5.21
C PRO A 210 1.95 1.31 -5.20
N TYR A 211 1.35 2.18 -6.03
CA TYR A 211 -0.10 2.31 -6.20
C TYR A 211 -0.42 2.60 -7.67
N GLU A 212 -0.68 1.55 -8.42
CA GLU A 212 -1.07 1.62 -9.83
C GLU A 212 -2.55 2.00 -9.96
N ASP A 213 -2.95 2.50 -11.14
CA ASP A 213 -4.37 2.72 -11.44
C ASP A 213 -5.17 1.42 -11.50
N VAL A 214 -4.47 0.28 -11.63
CA VAL A 214 -5.05 -1.06 -11.71
C VAL A 214 -4.30 -2.01 -10.79
N VAL A 215 -5.04 -2.72 -9.96
CA VAL A 215 -4.54 -3.88 -9.19
C VAL A 215 -5.18 -5.15 -9.71
N PHE A 216 -4.48 -6.27 -9.55
CA PHE A 216 -4.96 -7.58 -9.97
C PHE A 216 -5.24 -8.47 -8.78
N VAL A 217 -6.29 -9.28 -8.87
CA VAL A 217 -6.66 -10.27 -7.86
C VAL A 217 -6.66 -11.64 -8.51
N ASN A 218 -6.02 -12.62 -7.88
CA ASN A 218 -6.03 -13.99 -8.36
C ASN A 218 -7.37 -14.69 -8.07
N SER A 219 -7.53 -15.94 -8.52
CA SER A 219 -8.79 -16.69 -8.30
C SER A 219 -9.11 -16.98 -6.83
N GLU A 220 -8.13 -16.87 -5.94
CA GLU A 220 -8.30 -17.10 -4.50
C GLU A 220 -8.64 -15.83 -3.72
N GLY A 221 -8.69 -14.67 -4.38
CA GLY A 221 -8.98 -13.39 -3.73
C GLY A 221 -7.75 -12.69 -3.17
N TYR A 222 -6.54 -13.18 -3.45
CA TYR A 222 -5.30 -12.48 -3.10
C TYR A 222 -5.00 -11.41 -4.15
N VAL A 223 -4.84 -10.16 -3.69
CA VAL A 223 -4.40 -9.06 -4.54
C VAL A 223 -2.91 -9.27 -4.83
N THR A 224 -2.61 -9.62 -6.06
CA THR A 224 -1.26 -9.89 -6.54
C THR A 224 -0.47 -8.59 -6.65
N GLU A 225 0.82 -8.64 -6.32
CA GLU A 225 1.69 -7.46 -6.26
C GLU A 225 1.91 -6.78 -7.61
N SER A 226 2.47 -5.56 -7.58
CA SER A 226 2.77 -4.74 -8.75
C SER A 226 3.66 -5.43 -9.80
N MET A 227 4.36 -6.50 -9.43
CA MET A 227 5.19 -7.32 -10.34
C MET A 227 4.40 -8.05 -11.43
N VAL A 228 3.09 -8.27 -11.25
CA VAL A 228 2.23 -8.94 -12.24
C VAL A 228 2.30 -8.27 -13.62
N LYS A 229 2.47 -6.95 -13.67
CA LYS A 229 2.57 -6.19 -14.92
C LYS A 229 3.75 -6.61 -15.79
N PHE A 230 4.85 -7.06 -15.19
CA PHE A 230 6.02 -7.53 -15.93
C PHE A 230 5.81 -8.85 -16.66
N PHE A 231 4.71 -9.54 -16.36
CA PHE A 231 4.37 -10.82 -16.97
C PHE A 231 2.98 -10.80 -17.63
N LEU A 232 2.30 -9.65 -17.71
CA LEU A 232 0.99 -9.55 -18.38
C LEU A 232 1.06 -9.92 -19.88
N ASP A 233 2.24 -9.84 -20.48
CA ASP A 233 2.51 -10.33 -21.83
C ASP A 233 2.34 -11.86 -21.98
N LYS A 234 2.39 -12.60 -20.87
CA LYS A 234 2.08 -14.04 -20.81
C LYS A 234 0.59 -14.35 -20.70
N PHE A 235 -0.27 -13.33 -20.55
CA PHE A 235 -1.71 -13.49 -20.38
C PHE A 235 -2.49 -13.04 -21.62
N THR A 236 -3.60 -13.74 -21.88
CA THR A 236 -4.61 -13.33 -22.84
C THR A 236 -5.77 -12.66 -22.12
N TYR A 237 -6.18 -11.48 -22.59
CA TYR A 237 -7.30 -10.74 -22.02
C TYR A 237 -8.64 -11.24 -22.57
N ASP A 238 -9.48 -11.79 -21.69
CA ASP A 238 -10.88 -12.11 -21.97
C ASP A 238 -11.75 -10.88 -21.71
N LYS A 239 -12.31 -10.33 -22.80
CA LYS A 239 -13.17 -9.14 -22.76
C LYS A 239 -14.55 -9.41 -22.18
N LEU A 240 -15.07 -10.63 -22.28
CA LEU A 240 -16.41 -10.98 -21.81
C LEU A 240 -16.44 -11.03 -20.29
N GLU A 241 -15.38 -11.62 -19.70
CA GLU A 241 -15.25 -11.72 -18.25
C GLU A 241 -14.48 -10.53 -17.63
N ASP A 242 -13.82 -9.70 -18.44
CA ASP A 242 -12.91 -8.61 -18.04
C ASP A 242 -11.83 -9.17 -17.09
N VAL A 243 -11.10 -10.18 -17.56
CA VAL A 243 -10.04 -10.89 -16.82
C VAL A 243 -8.88 -11.25 -17.74
N TYR A 244 -7.71 -11.50 -17.15
CA TYR A 244 -6.54 -12.01 -17.83
C TYR A 244 -6.36 -13.49 -17.49
N ILE A 245 -6.13 -14.33 -18.50
CA ILE A 245 -5.93 -15.77 -18.35
C ILE A 245 -4.54 -16.11 -18.89
N ILE A 246 -3.72 -16.78 -18.10
CA ILE A 246 -2.37 -17.16 -18.54
C ILE A 246 -2.46 -18.21 -19.64
N ASN A 247 -1.59 -18.10 -20.65
CA ASN A 247 -1.49 -19.12 -21.67
C ASN A 247 -0.71 -20.31 -21.10
N GLU A 248 -1.22 -21.54 -21.27
CA GLU A 248 -0.83 -22.78 -20.56
C GLU A 248 0.67 -23.18 -20.63
N GLU A 249 1.54 -22.44 -21.33
CA GLU A 249 2.96 -22.74 -21.51
C GLU A 249 3.91 -21.98 -20.55
N ALA A 250 3.40 -21.23 -19.57
CA ALA A 250 4.27 -20.59 -18.59
C ALA A 250 4.78 -21.62 -17.54
N GLU A 251 5.85 -22.33 -17.86
CA GLU A 251 6.57 -23.19 -16.91
C GLU A 251 6.88 -22.41 -15.61
N GLY A 252 6.47 -22.96 -14.46
CA GLY A 252 6.84 -22.47 -13.13
C GLY A 252 5.78 -21.68 -12.35
N TYR A 253 4.57 -21.50 -12.87
CA TYR A 253 3.49 -20.79 -12.16
C TYR A 253 2.53 -21.74 -11.43
N ASP A 254 2.12 -21.36 -10.21
CA ASP A 254 1.11 -22.08 -9.43
C ASP A 254 -0.26 -21.95 -10.12
N LYS A 255 -1.07 -23.01 -10.01
CA LYS A 255 -2.39 -23.09 -10.63
C LYS A 255 -3.37 -22.03 -10.13
N THR A 256 -3.09 -21.45 -8.98
CA THR A 256 -3.89 -20.41 -8.33
C THR A 256 -3.73 -19.04 -9.01
N GLU A 257 -2.74 -18.89 -9.91
CA GLU A 257 -2.44 -17.65 -10.65
C GLU A 257 -2.97 -17.67 -12.10
N TYR A 258 -3.73 -18.70 -12.50
CA TYR A 258 -4.23 -18.84 -13.88
C TYR A 258 -5.15 -17.70 -14.33
N LYS A 259 -5.73 -16.94 -13.40
CA LYS A 259 -6.71 -15.88 -13.66
C LYS A 259 -6.41 -14.65 -12.84
N LEU A 260 -6.23 -13.51 -13.51
CA LEU A 260 -6.03 -12.21 -12.89
C LEU A 260 -7.22 -11.30 -13.20
N ILE A 261 -7.84 -10.81 -12.13
CA ILE A 261 -9.03 -9.97 -12.18
C ILE A 261 -8.60 -8.52 -11.95
N PRO A 262 -8.70 -7.62 -12.95
CA PRO A 262 -8.34 -6.22 -12.80
C PRO A 262 -9.40 -5.44 -12.00
N TYR A 263 -8.94 -4.64 -11.04
CA TYR A 263 -9.73 -3.63 -10.34
C TYR A 263 -9.10 -2.27 -10.55
N ARG A 264 -9.92 -1.28 -10.87
CA ARG A 264 -9.46 0.06 -11.24
C ARG A 264 -9.63 1.01 -10.06
N ARG A 265 -8.64 1.86 -9.82
CA ARG A 265 -8.65 2.82 -8.72
C ARG A 265 -9.82 3.79 -8.89
N ILE A 266 -10.58 3.98 -7.81
CA ILE A 266 -11.60 5.01 -7.71
C ILE A 266 -10.93 6.25 -7.11
N GLN A 267 -11.24 7.41 -7.69
CA GLN A 267 -10.74 8.67 -7.14
C GLN A 267 -11.23 8.82 -5.71
N THR A 268 -10.30 9.08 -4.80
CA THR A 268 -10.59 9.37 -3.41
C THR A 268 -11.47 10.63 -3.35
N GLY A 269 -12.56 10.57 -2.58
CA GLY A 269 -13.36 11.76 -2.30
C GLY A 269 -12.69 12.62 -1.23
N ASN A 270 -13.47 13.47 -0.57
CA ASN A 270 -12.95 14.40 0.42
C ASN A 270 -12.41 13.66 1.65
N VAL A 271 -11.25 14.12 2.13
CA VAL A 271 -10.70 13.74 3.43
C VAL A 271 -11.15 14.80 4.44
N GLU A 272 -11.84 14.37 5.48
CA GLU A 272 -12.37 15.24 6.54
C GLU A 272 -11.87 14.75 7.90
N SER A 273 -11.54 15.68 8.79
CA SER A 273 -11.27 15.36 10.20
C SER A 273 -12.52 15.64 11.01
N GLY A 274 -12.91 14.71 11.88
CA GLY A 274 -14.08 14.91 12.72
C GLY A 274 -14.40 13.76 13.65
N SER A 275 -15.50 13.89 14.41
CA SER A 275 -16.03 12.81 15.23
C SER A 275 -16.95 11.92 14.41
N ILE A 276 -16.91 10.62 14.68
CA ILE A 276 -17.80 9.61 14.08
C ILE A 276 -18.66 8.96 15.14
N SER A 277 -19.86 8.53 14.77
CA SER A 277 -20.67 7.65 15.62
C SER A 277 -20.28 6.21 15.33
N ILE A 278 -19.76 5.49 16.33
CA ILE A 278 -19.34 4.09 16.19
C ILE A 278 -20.51 3.17 16.53
N LEU A 279 -20.80 2.23 15.64
CA LEU A 279 -21.80 1.19 15.84
C LEU A 279 -21.20 0.03 16.65
N LYS A 280 -22.04 -0.63 17.46
CA LYS A 280 -21.59 -1.71 18.35
C LYS A 280 -21.14 -2.98 17.62
N ASN A 281 -21.74 -3.26 16.48
CA ASN A 281 -21.47 -4.49 15.74
C ASN A 281 -20.31 -4.25 14.76
N SER A 282 -19.41 -5.23 14.67
CA SER A 282 -18.35 -5.22 13.68
C SER A 282 -18.80 -5.90 12.38
N LEU A 283 -18.12 -5.58 11.27
CA LEU A 283 -18.32 -6.25 9.98
C LEU A 283 -17.92 -7.72 10.04
N PHE A 284 -16.77 -8.02 10.66
CA PHE A 284 -16.29 -9.36 10.87
C PHE A 284 -16.30 -9.65 12.38
N THR A 285 -17.01 -10.71 12.77
CA THR A 285 -17.05 -11.18 14.15
C THR A 285 -16.38 -12.54 14.27
N ALA A 286 -15.47 -12.70 15.23
CA ALA A 286 -14.93 -13.99 15.62
C ALA A 286 -14.88 -14.11 17.15
N THR A 287 -15.21 -15.29 17.65
CA THR A 287 -14.97 -15.69 19.03
C THR A 287 -13.81 -16.66 19.02
N CYS A 288 -12.71 -16.27 19.65
CA CYS A 288 -11.48 -17.04 19.67
C CYS A 288 -11.40 -17.79 21.00
N ASP A 289 -11.10 -19.09 20.93
CA ASP A 289 -10.80 -19.87 22.13
C ASP A 289 -9.50 -19.35 22.75
N GLU A 290 -9.46 -19.25 24.08
CA GLU A 290 -8.27 -18.86 24.86
C GLU A 290 -7.12 -19.88 24.76
#